data_AF-A0A1L9NT46-F1
#
_entry.id   AF-A0A1L9NT46-F1
#
_cell.length_a   1.000
_cell.length_b   1.000
_cell.length_c   1.000
_cell.angle_alpha   90.00
_cell.angle_beta   90.00
_cell.angle_gamma   90.00
#
_symmetry.space_group_name_H-M   'P 1'
#
loop_
_entity.id
_entity.type
_entity.pdbx_description
1 polymer ?
#
loop_
_entity_poly.entity_id
_entity_poly.type
_entity_poly.pdbx_seq_one_letter_code
_entity_poly.pdbx_strand_id
1 'polypeptide(L)'
;MPLGYHPVPIISFKNGDGPVALMIAGTHGDEFEGPSALMRLVDDLSLKDISGQIIIVPALNATAVRASERCSPLDGVNLNRAFPGDPLGSISEQIAYYTAATPKPEFFHGL
;
A
#
# COMPACT_ATOMS: atom_id res chain seq x y z
N MET A 1 -19.81 7.28 -13.43
CA MET A 1 -19.30 6.99 -12.08
C MET A 1 -19.22 5.48 -11.93
N PRO A 2 -18.04 4.85 -12.04
CA PRO A 2 -17.96 3.42 -11.83
C PRO A 2 -18.10 3.14 -10.32
N LEU A 3 -19.22 2.54 -9.91
CA LEU A 3 -19.55 1.79 -8.66
C LEU A 3 -18.97 2.22 -7.28
N GLY A 4 -18.18 3.29 -7.14
CA GLY A 4 -17.51 3.67 -5.89
C GLY A 4 -16.39 2.73 -5.44
N TYR A 5 -15.96 1.78 -6.28
CA TYR A 5 -14.95 0.78 -5.93
C TYR A 5 -13.57 1.15 -6.45
N HIS A 6 -12.62 1.35 -5.53
CA HIS A 6 -11.23 1.71 -5.82
C HIS A 6 -10.28 0.73 -5.12
N PRO A 7 -9.86 -0.35 -5.80
CA PRO A 7 -9.03 -1.37 -5.19
C PRO A 7 -7.61 -0.87 -4.93
N VAL A 8 -7.06 -1.26 -3.78
CA VAL A 8 -5.64 -1.14 -3.45
C VAL A 8 -4.97 -2.49 -3.72
N PRO A 9 -3.93 -2.57 -4.58
CA PRO A 9 -3.25 -3.82 -4.86
C PRO A 9 -2.47 -4.30 -3.64
N ILE A 10 -2.66 -5.56 -3.26
CA ILE A 10 -1.92 -6.22 -2.18
C ILE A 10 -1.42 -7.56 -2.71
N ILE A 11 -0.13 -7.82 -2.54
CA ILE A 11 0.53 -9.08 -2.92
C ILE A 11 1.04 -9.71 -1.63
N SER A 12 0.77 -11.00 -1.42
CA SER A 12 1.28 -11.72 -0.26
C SER A 12 1.92 -13.04 -0.65
N PHE A 13 3.17 -13.20 -0.21
CA PHE A 13 3.91 -14.45 -0.30
C PHE A 13 4.05 -15.01 1.11
N LYS A 14 3.64 -16.27 1.32
CA LYS A 14 3.79 -16.95 2.61
C LYS A 14 4.36 -18.34 2.38
N ASN A 15 5.42 -18.67 3.12
CA ASN A 15 5.98 -20.01 3.13
C ASN A 15 6.53 -20.33 4.52
N GLY A 16 6.01 -21.41 5.13
CA GLY A 16 6.39 -21.84 6.47
C GLY A 16 6.06 -20.85 7.59
N ASP A 17 6.72 -21.08 8.73
CA ASP A 17 6.67 -20.21 9.90
C ASP A 17 7.84 -19.21 9.86
N GLY A 18 7.65 -18.04 10.46
CA GLY A 18 8.66 -16.99 10.49
C GLY A 18 8.08 -15.59 10.68
N PRO A 19 8.93 -14.55 10.64
CA PRO A 19 8.48 -13.17 10.79
C PRO A 19 7.58 -12.74 9.63
N VAL A 20 6.83 -11.67 9.86
CA VAL A 20 6.06 -11.00 8.82
C VAL A 20 6.72 -9.67 8.47
N ALA A 21 6.92 -9.42 7.18
CA ALA A 21 7.40 -8.14 6.67
C ALA A 21 6.30 -7.45 5.85
N LEU A 22 6.02 -6.18 6.16
CA LEU A 22 5.11 -5.32 5.42
C LEU A 22 5.88 -4.19 4.75
N MET A 23 5.77 -4.13 3.42
CA MET A 23 6.38 -3.10 2.59
C MET A 23 5.30 -2.32 1.85
N ILE A 24 5.30 -1.01 2.02
CA ILE A 24 4.32 -0.10 1.43
C ILE A 24 5.03 0.96 0.60
N ALA A 25 4.46 1.26 -0.57
CA ALA A 25 4.86 2.39 -1.40
C ALA A 25 3.64 3.05 -2.07
N GLY A 26 3.89 4.13 -2.80
CA GLY A 26 2.86 4.85 -3.56
C GLY A 26 1.87 5.58 -2.65
N THR A 27 2.35 6.15 -1.55
CA THR A 27 1.57 7.03 -0.67
C THR A 27 1.18 8.32 -1.41
N HIS A 28 2.13 8.88 -2.16
CA HIS A 28 1.86 9.87 -3.22
C HIS A 28 1.99 9.19 -4.59
N GLY A 29 1.20 9.65 -5.55
CA GLY A 29 1.15 9.05 -6.87
C GLY A 29 2.25 9.46 -7.82
N ASP A 30 3.01 10.51 -7.48
CA ASP A 30 4.13 11.06 -8.23
C ASP A 30 5.51 10.59 -7.70
N GLU A 31 5.53 9.61 -6.78
CA GLU A 31 6.74 9.00 -6.20
C GLU A 31 6.88 7.54 -6.71
N PHE A 32 7.71 7.32 -7.73
CA PHE A 32 7.73 6.07 -8.52
C PHE A 32 8.78 5.05 -8.09
N GLU A 33 9.80 5.46 -7.36
CA GLU A 33 10.94 4.62 -6.96
C GLU A 33 10.49 3.47 -6.06
N GLY A 34 9.64 3.76 -5.07
CA GLY A 34 9.07 2.76 -4.16
C GLY A 34 8.23 1.72 -4.91
N PRO A 35 7.17 2.13 -5.65
CA PRO A 35 6.38 1.20 -6.46
C PRO A 35 7.24 0.37 -7.43
N SER A 36 8.21 0.99 -8.12
CA SER A 36 9.08 0.28 -9.04
C SER A 36 9.98 -0.75 -8.34
N ALA A 37 10.56 -0.41 -7.19
CA ALA A 37 11.43 -1.32 -6.44
C ALA A 37 10.63 -2.52 -5.92
N LEU A 38 9.43 -2.28 -5.38
CA LEU A 38 8.57 -3.35 -4.87
C LEU A 38 8.08 -4.28 -5.98
N MET A 39 7.75 -3.76 -7.17
CA MET A 39 7.35 -4.62 -8.29
C MET A 39 8.51 -5.45 -8.84
N ARG A 40 9.73 -4.92 -8.87
CA ARG A 40 10.93 -5.71 -9.22
C ARG A 40 11.20 -6.82 -8.20
N LEU A 41 11.03 -6.51 -6.91
CA LEU A 41 11.12 -7.53 -5.86
C LEU A 41 10.08 -8.64 -6.06
N VAL A 42 8.84 -8.29 -6.41
CA VAL A 42 7.78 -9.28 -6.72
C VAL A 42 8.19 -10.20 -7.88
N ASP A 43 8.79 -9.65 -8.94
CA ASP A 43 9.22 -10.43 -10.11
C ASP A 43 10.40 -11.37 -9.78
N ASP A 44 11.28 -10.97 -8.87
CA ASP A 44 12.47 -11.74 -8.49
C ASP A 44 12.21 -12.76 -7.36
N LEU A 45 11.15 -12.58 -6.58
CA LEU A 45 10.83 -13.44 -5.43
C LEU A 45 10.31 -14.82 -5.86
N SER A 46 10.78 -15.87 -5.20
CA SER A 46 10.17 -17.19 -5.27
C SER A 46 9.83 -17.70 -3.86
N LEU A 47 8.74 -18.50 -3.75
CA LEU A 47 8.24 -18.96 -2.45
C LEU A 47 9.27 -19.76 -1.65
N LYS A 48 10.18 -20.47 -2.31
CA LYS A 48 11.22 -21.28 -1.65
C LYS A 48 12.26 -20.42 -0.89
N ASP A 49 12.34 -19.14 -1.23
CA ASP A 49 13.30 -18.19 -0.66
C ASP A 49 12.72 -17.48 0.59
N ILE A 50 11.50 -17.83 0.98
CA ILE A 50 10.76 -17.20 2.08
C ILE A 50 10.59 -18.18 3.24
N SER A 51 10.87 -17.70 4.45
CA SER A 51 10.51 -18.34 5.72
C SER A 51 9.72 -17.33 6.55
N GLY A 52 8.40 -17.47 6.58
CA GLY A 52 7.45 -16.50 7.13
C GLY A 52 6.55 -15.91 6.05
N GLN A 53 6.31 -14.59 6.11
CA GLN A 53 5.41 -13.90 5.18
C GLN A 53 5.93 -12.53 4.76
N ILE A 54 5.78 -12.22 3.48
CA ILE A 54 6.02 -10.90 2.91
C ILE A 54 4.68 -10.37 2.38
N ILE A 55 4.31 -9.16 2.78
CA ILE A 55 3.11 -8.43 2.34
C ILE A 55 3.58 -7.15 1.66
N ILE A 56 3.17 -6.96 0.40
CA ILE A 56 3.63 -5.86 -0.45
C ILE A 56 2.40 -5.06 -0.92
N VAL A 57 2.43 -3.75 -0.68
CA VAL A 57 1.43 -2.79 -1.15
C VAL A 57 2.16 -1.78 -2.05
N PRO A 58 2.26 -2.02 -3.37
CA PRO A 58 3.06 -1.19 -4.26
C PRO A 58 2.43 0.18 -4.56
N ALA A 59 1.12 0.33 -4.31
CA ALA A 59 0.39 1.57 -4.56
C ALA A 59 -0.69 1.76 -3.49
N LEU A 60 -0.32 2.27 -2.32
CA LEU A 60 -1.26 2.53 -1.23
C LEU A 60 -2.36 3.51 -1.67
N ASN A 61 -1.96 4.60 -2.33
CA ASN A 61 -2.85 5.54 -2.98
C ASN A 61 -2.98 5.22 -4.47
N ALA A 62 -3.61 4.08 -4.79
CA ALA A 62 -3.68 3.57 -6.16
C ALA A 62 -4.33 4.56 -7.15
N THR A 63 -5.25 5.41 -6.70
CA THR A 63 -5.89 6.44 -7.54
C THR A 63 -4.94 7.57 -7.87
N ALA A 64 -4.13 8.03 -6.90
CA ALA A 64 -3.08 9.01 -7.13
C ALA A 64 -1.97 8.46 -8.04
N VAL A 65 -1.50 7.23 -7.80
CA VAL A 65 -0.46 6.58 -8.63
C VAL A 65 -0.92 6.47 -10.09
N ARG A 66 -2.17 6.05 -10.32
CA ARG A 66 -2.74 5.97 -11.68
C ARG A 66 -2.84 7.33 -12.37
N ALA A 67 -3.00 8.41 -11.61
CA ALA A 67 -3.05 9.77 -12.12
C ALA A 67 -1.67 10.43 -12.23
N SER A 68 -0.62 9.83 -11.65
CA SER A 68 0.70 10.46 -11.51
C SER A 68 0.62 11.81 -10.76
N GLU A 69 -0.23 11.86 -9.74
CA GLU A 69 -0.48 13.06 -8.93
C GLU A 69 -0.12 12.82 -7.47
N ARG A 70 0.27 13.87 -6.75
CA ARG A 70 0.56 13.77 -5.32
C ARG A 70 -0.64 13.34 -4.47
N CYS A 71 -1.81 13.85 -4.80
CA CYS A 71 -3.06 13.62 -4.09
C CYS A 71 -3.99 12.72 -4.89
N SER A 72 -4.96 12.08 -4.23
CA SER A 72 -5.97 11.31 -4.96
C SER A 72 -6.85 12.28 -5.76
N PRO A 73 -7.07 12.06 -7.08
CA PRO A 73 -7.92 12.93 -7.89
C PRO A 73 -9.41 12.82 -7.51
N LEU A 74 -9.78 11.88 -6.64
CA LEU A 74 -11.17 11.65 -6.23
C LEU A 74 -11.60 12.57 -5.09
N ASP A 75 -10.67 13.00 -4.24
CA ASP A 75 -10.95 13.79 -3.03
C ASP A 75 -9.96 14.96 -2.84
N GLY A 76 -8.88 15.03 -3.62
CA GLY A 76 -7.84 16.05 -3.51
C GLY A 76 -6.98 15.93 -2.25
N VAL A 77 -7.14 14.85 -1.47
CA VAL A 77 -6.50 14.71 -0.17
C VAL A 77 -5.07 14.18 -0.33
N ASN A 78 -4.14 14.79 0.39
CA ASN A 78 -2.81 14.22 0.59
C ASN A 78 -2.90 13.09 1.61
N LEU A 79 -2.72 11.83 1.17
CA LEU A 79 -2.89 10.66 2.02
C LEU A 79 -1.99 10.69 3.28
N ASN A 80 -0.75 11.18 3.16
CA ASN A 80 0.19 11.27 4.29
C ASN A 80 -0.24 12.32 5.35
N ARG A 81 -1.25 13.15 5.05
CA ARG A 81 -1.88 14.07 6.00
C ARG A 81 -3.23 13.58 6.52
N ALA A 82 -3.75 12.48 5.97
CA ALA A 82 -5.05 11.93 6.36
C ALA A 82 -4.94 10.99 7.58
N PHE A 83 -3.75 10.51 7.94
CA PHE A 83 -3.55 9.65 9.12
C PHE A 83 -3.93 10.36 10.43
N PRO A 84 -4.62 9.69 11.37
CA PRO A 84 -4.93 8.26 11.41
C PRO A 84 -6.17 7.83 10.59
N GLY A 85 -6.85 8.76 9.91
CA GLY A 85 -7.98 8.49 9.02
C GLY A 85 -9.35 8.45 9.70
N ASP A 86 -10.39 8.32 8.87
CA ASP A 86 -11.79 8.16 9.25
C ASP A 86 -12.42 7.04 8.39
N PRO A 87 -12.95 5.95 8.98
CA PRO A 87 -13.57 4.86 8.22
C PRO A 87 -14.84 5.27 7.46
N LEU A 88 -15.45 6.41 7.82
CA LEU A 88 -16.63 6.98 7.16
C LEU A 88 -16.27 8.24 6.35
N GLY A 89 -14.99 8.60 6.27
CA GLY A 89 -14.50 9.76 5.54
C GLY A 89 -14.35 9.54 4.03
N SER A 90 -13.59 10.42 3.38
CA SER A 90 -13.19 10.30 1.98
C SER A 90 -12.32 9.06 1.71
N ILE A 91 -12.07 8.74 0.44
CA ILE A 91 -11.30 7.53 0.09
C ILE A 91 -9.89 7.53 0.70
N SER A 92 -9.21 8.68 0.74
CA SER A 92 -7.90 8.80 1.37
C SER A 92 -7.96 8.64 2.89
N GLU A 93 -9.01 9.15 3.54
CA GLU A 93 -9.23 8.96 4.98
C GLU A 93 -9.54 7.50 5.33
N GLN A 94 -10.31 6.81 4.49
CA GLN A 94 -10.59 5.38 4.65
C GLN A 94 -9.31 4.55 4.50
N ILE A 95 -8.49 4.83 3.47
CA ILE A 95 -7.19 4.15 3.29
C ILE A 95 -6.27 4.40 4.48
N ALA A 96 -6.18 5.65 4.95
CA ALA A 96 -5.38 6.00 6.12
C ALA A 96 -5.87 5.27 7.39
N TYR A 97 -7.19 5.18 7.58
CA TYR A 97 -7.79 4.44 8.70
C TYR A 97 -7.45 2.97 8.66
N TYR A 98 -7.69 2.29 7.54
CA TYR A 98 -7.36 0.87 7.41
C TYR A 98 -5.86 0.62 7.62
N THR A 99 -5.02 1.50 7.10
CA THR A 99 -3.57 1.41 7.26
C THR A 99 -3.17 1.63 8.72
N ALA A 100 -3.75 2.59 9.43
CA ALA A 100 -3.41 2.86 10.83
C ALA A 100 -3.97 1.78 11.79
N ALA A 101 -5.20 1.34 11.58
CA ALA A 101 -5.90 0.39 12.45
C ALA A 101 -5.36 -1.05 12.32
N THR A 102 -4.76 -1.38 11.17
CA THR A 102 -4.18 -2.72 10.97
C THR A 102 -2.90 -2.89 11.80
N PRO A 103 -2.81 -3.93 12.66
CA PRO A 103 -1.60 -4.24 13.41
C PRO A 103 -0.39 -4.35 12.49
N LYS A 104 0.70 -3.66 12.85
CA LYS A 104 1.93 -3.71 12.06
C LYS A 104 2.72 -4.96 12.43
N PRO A 105 3.24 -5.70 11.43
CA PRO A 105 4.07 -6.85 11.72
C PRO A 105 5.47 -6.42 12.20
N GLU A 106 6.29 -7.38 12.60
CA GLU A 106 7.62 -7.18 13.19
C GLU A 106 8.54 -6.29 12.34
N PHE A 107 8.45 -6.40 11.01
CA PHE A 107 9.17 -5.55 10.07
C PHE A 107 8.19 -4.70 9.26
N PHE A 108 8.27 -3.38 9.41
CA PHE A 108 7.47 -2.41 8.67
C PHE A 108 8.37 -1.39 7.99
N HIS A 109 8.21 -1.25 6.67
CA HIS A 109 8.87 -0.20 5.90
C HIS A 109 7.83 0.51 5.00
N GLY A 110 7.65 1.81 5.23
CA GLY A 110 6.83 2.67 4.38
C GLY A 110 7.75 3.68 3.68
N LEU A 111 7.69 3.69 2.34
CA LEU A 111 8.29 4.70 1.48
C LEU A 111 7.22 5.69 1.01
#